data_AF-A0A9W8ECS7-F1
#
_entry.id   AF-A0A9W8ECS7-F1
#
_cell.length_a   1.000
_cell.length_b   1.000
_cell.length_c   1.000
_cell.angle_alpha   90.00
_cell.angle_beta   90.00
_cell.angle_gamma   90.00
#
_symmetry.space_group_name_H-M   'P 1'
#
loop_
_entity.id
_entity.type
_entity.pdbx_description
1 polymer ?
#
loop_
_entity_poly.entity_id
_entity_poly.type
_entity_poly.pdbx_seq_one_letter_code
_entity_poly.pdbx_strand_id
1 'polypeptide(L)'
;MANQRALGQCVNALQSCQGALADTLSSLHTLTSSFDRTTTLLRQNKTAEYVPEAELTRLQSVFHEQMIPTLQTQVEWLESAMEGVQAQHTELEEKVQEKLEQSVDAEAQERVTQRYHAQIEAAHQRLTEEEDALVALANEIALKQRALMLDTDPNDLVQSSQQTEDPTQQAVDSLKKQLKALDTEIDNAQCQSEPPTAEHDGLVEPYSTSVTATLDALTVHVPELKNQMETQLWPYMQEIQRQGLERLTGLFKVCFPTLEPFMTDILHTLLATEGKELVVKTLAERYTKPHDQRQLLTQAITTLCSLGLAETAVEVNPGTPTNGELLLRIRLETDQD
;
A
#
# COMPACT_ATOMS: atom_id res chain seq x y z
N MET A 1 99.49 -67.03 19.49
CA MET A 1 98.83 -66.53 20.72
C MET A 1 98.42 -65.05 20.64
N ALA A 2 99.24 -64.13 20.09
CA ALA A 2 98.88 -62.71 20.00
C ALA A 2 97.69 -62.40 19.06
N ASN A 3 97.61 -63.06 17.90
CA ASN A 3 96.55 -62.80 16.90
C ASN A 3 95.13 -63.19 17.36
N GLN A 4 94.99 -64.19 18.24
CA GLN A 4 93.68 -64.56 18.79
C GLN A 4 93.14 -63.53 19.79
N ARG A 5 94.01 -62.84 20.54
CA ARG A 5 93.61 -61.75 21.43
C ARG A 5 93.16 -60.51 20.65
N ALA A 6 93.87 -60.19 19.56
CA ALA A 6 93.51 -59.09 18.68
C ALA A 6 92.14 -59.33 17.98
N LEU A 7 91.89 -60.56 17.52
CA LEU A 7 90.59 -60.92 16.94
C LEU A 7 89.44 -60.80 17.97
N GLY A 8 89.67 -61.25 19.21
CA GLY A 8 88.70 -61.11 20.30
C GLY A 8 88.40 -59.65 20.65
N GLN A 9 89.41 -58.78 20.63
CA GLN A 9 89.22 -57.34 20.81
C GLN A 9 88.41 -56.71 19.66
N CYS A 10 88.66 -57.12 18.41
CA CYS A 10 87.87 -56.66 17.26
C CYS A 10 86.40 -57.09 17.35
N VAL A 11 86.12 -58.34 17.75
CA VAL A 11 84.73 -58.83 17.93
C VAL A 11 84.02 -58.06 19.04
N ASN A 12 84.69 -57.81 20.18
CA ASN A 12 84.13 -57.03 21.27
C ASN A 12 83.86 -55.57 20.86
N ALA A 13 84.75 -54.96 20.07
CA ALA A 13 84.55 -53.62 19.54
C ALA A 13 83.36 -53.58 18.56
N LEU A 14 83.22 -54.60 17.70
CA LEU A 14 82.10 -54.71 16.76
C LEU A 14 80.77 -54.88 17.47
N GLN A 15 80.74 -55.69 18.53
CA GLN A 15 79.56 -55.91 19.36
C GLN A 15 79.19 -54.65 20.16
N SER A 16 80.19 -53.88 20.61
CA SER A 16 79.98 -52.57 21.25
C SER A 16 79.43 -51.54 20.26
N CYS A 17 79.94 -51.51 19.02
CA CYS A 17 79.40 -50.68 17.94
C CYS A 17 77.95 -51.07 17.61
N GLN A 18 77.62 -52.36 17.59
CA GLN A 18 76.25 -52.82 17.39
C GLN A 18 75.33 -52.37 18.53
N GLY A 19 75.79 -52.43 19.78
CA GLY A 19 75.05 -51.90 20.94
C GLY A 19 74.79 -50.40 20.81
N ALA A 20 75.83 -49.61 20.52
CA ALA A 20 75.71 -48.17 20.32
C ALA A 20 74.78 -47.81 19.14
N LEU A 21 74.79 -48.61 18.07
CA LEU A 21 73.88 -48.44 16.93
C LEU A 21 72.42 -48.73 17.32
N ALA A 22 72.18 -49.76 18.13
CA ALA A 22 70.85 -50.09 18.64
C ALA A 22 70.33 -48.98 19.58
N ASP A 23 71.18 -48.45 20.45
CA ASP A 23 70.83 -47.36 21.38
C ASP A 23 70.52 -46.05 20.63
N THR A 24 71.28 -45.74 19.59
CA THR A 24 71.02 -44.56 18.74
C THR A 24 69.75 -44.74 17.91
N LEU A 25 69.46 -45.93 17.38
CA LEU A 25 68.20 -46.22 16.69
C LEU A 25 66.99 -46.15 17.63
N SER A 26 67.14 -46.63 18.87
CA SER A 26 66.09 -46.52 19.90
C SER A 26 65.85 -45.05 20.27
N SER A 27 66.91 -44.28 20.48
CA SER A 27 66.82 -42.84 20.77
C SER A 27 66.18 -42.08 19.61
N LEU A 28 66.58 -42.38 18.37
CA LEU A 28 65.98 -41.82 17.16
C LEU A 28 64.49 -42.15 17.09
N HIS A 29 64.12 -43.42 17.31
CA HIS A 29 62.72 -43.84 17.30
C HIS A 29 61.88 -43.09 18.32
N THR A 30 62.42 -42.90 19.53
CA THR A 30 61.76 -42.14 20.59
C THR A 30 61.54 -40.68 20.18
N LEU A 31 62.54 -40.06 19.53
CA LEU A 31 62.48 -38.68 19.03
C LEU A 31 61.56 -38.52 17.81
N THR A 32 61.51 -39.53 16.94
CA THR A 32 60.73 -39.49 15.69
C THR A 32 59.28 -39.93 15.86
N SER A 33 58.94 -40.62 16.96
CA SER A 33 57.60 -41.18 17.20
C SER A 33 56.46 -40.15 17.17
N SER A 34 56.76 -38.89 17.50
CA SER A 34 55.78 -37.80 17.47
C SER A 34 55.64 -37.11 16.10
N PHE A 35 56.56 -37.35 15.15
CA PHE A 35 56.57 -36.63 13.86
C PHE A 35 55.33 -36.94 13.01
N ASP A 36 54.86 -38.19 13.01
CA ASP A 36 53.67 -38.61 12.26
C ASP A 36 52.41 -37.87 12.73
N ARG A 37 52.30 -37.61 14.04
CA ARG A 37 51.19 -36.86 14.63
C ARG A 37 51.27 -35.36 14.31
N THR A 38 52.45 -34.75 14.40
CA THR A 38 52.64 -33.34 14.00
C THR A 38 52.44 -33.11 12.50
N THR A 39 52.83 -34.06 11.65
CA THR A 39 52.60 -33.98 10.21
C THR A 39 51.14 -34.16 9.85
N THR A 40 50.38 -35.04 10.55
CA THR A 40 48.92 -35.11 10.36
C THR A 40 48.22 -33.85 10.83
N LEU A 41 48.63 -33.25 11.96
CA LEU A 41 48.07 -31.99 12.44
C LEU A 41 48.38 -30.80 11.52
N LEU A 42 49.58 -30.72 10.96
CA LEU A 42 49.94 -29.71 9.95
C LEU A 42 49.15 -29.87 8.65
N ARG A 43 48.83 -31.12 8.25
CA ARG A 43 47.98 -31.40 7.09
C ARG A 43 46.51 -31.06 7.33
N GLN A 44 46.02 -31.16 8.56
CA GLN A 44 44.63 -30.83 8.89
C GLN A 44 44.38 -29.33 9.07
N ASN A 45 45.41 -28.50 9.25
CA ASN A 45 45.24 -27.17 9.84
C ASN A 45 45.78 -25.98 9.04
N LYS A 46 45.98 -26.08 7.72
CA LYS A 46 46.36 -24.88 6.92
C LYS A 46 45.77 -24.86 5.52
N THR A 47 44.62 -24.24 5.39
CA THR A 47 44.20 -23.55 4.17
C THR A 47 44.06 -22.08 4.51
N ALA A 48 45.19 -21.37 4.54
CA ALA A 48 45.15 -19.93 4.35
C ALA A 48 45.01 -19.72 2.85
N GLU A 49 43.81 -19.36 2.39
CA GLU A 49 43.64 -18.83 1.05
C GLU A 49 44.35 -17.48 1.00
N TYR A 50 45.57 -17.52 0.48
CA TYR A 50 46.35 -16.33 0.21
C TYR A 50 45.92 -15.80 -1.14
N VAL A 51 45.17 -14.69 -1.13
CA VAL A 51 44.92 -13.92 -2.35
C VAL A 51 46.23 -13.19 -2.69
N PRO A 52 46.88 -13.51 -3.82
CA PRO A 52 48.13 -12.86 -4.21
C PRO A 52 47.95 -11.35 -4.34
N GLU A 53 48.94 -10.58 -3.91
CA GLU A 53 48.93 -9.12 -3.98
C GLU A 53 48.71 -8.61 -5.43
N ALA A 54 49.21 -9.34 -6.44
CA ALA A 54 48.94 -9.05 -7.84
C ALA A 54 47.46 -9.20 -8.23
N GLU A 55 46.74 -10.17 -7.66
CA GLU A 55 45.30 -10.32 -7.85
C GLU A 55 44.54 -9.22 -7.14
N LEU A 56 45.00 -8.80 -5.95
CA LEU A 56 44.44 -7.67 -5.23
C LEU A 56 44.56 -6.37 -6.05
N THR A 57 45.73 -6.08 -6.63
CA THR A 57 45.95 -4.90 -7.46
C THR A 57 45.12 -4.94 -8.74
N ARG A 58 44.95 -6.12 -9.36
CA ARG A 58 44.05 -6.30 -10.51
C ARG A 58 42.58 -6.11 -10.12
N LEU A 59 42.18 -6.59 -8.94
CA LEU A 59 40.82 -6.42 -8.45
C LEU A 59 40.53 -4.95 -8.13
N GLN A 60 41.51 -4.25 -7.56
CA GLN A 60 41.45 -2.80 -7.35
C GLN A 60 41.34 -2.03 -8.67
N SER A 61 42.07 -2.42 -9.72
CA SER A 61 41.95 -1.77 -11.03
C SER A 61 40.56 -2.01 -11.63
N VAL A 62 40.03 -3.24 -11.56
CA VAL A 62 38.66 -3.56 -12.01
C VAL A 62 37.62 -2.75 -11.23
N PHE A 63 37.79 -2.59 -9.92
CA PHE A 63 36.92 -1.75 -9.11
C PHE A 63 36.91 -0.30 -9.59
N HIS A 64 38.09 0.28 -9.84
CA HIS A 64 38.20 1.69 -10.23
C HIS A 64 37.82 1.95 -11.68
N GLU A 65 38.12 1.03 -12.60
CA GLU A 65 37.87 1.22 -14.02
C GLU A 65 36.44 0.83 -14.43
N GLN A 66 35.79 -0.09 -13.71
CA GLN A 66 34.49 -0.64 -14.11
C GLN A 66 33.40 -0.44 -13.07
N MET A 67 33.63 -0.83 -11.81
CA MET A 67 32.57 -0.75 -10.79
C MET A 67 32.25 0.69 -10.37
N ILE A 68 33.26 1.52 -10.11
CA ILE A 68 33.04 2.91 -9.68
C ILE A 68 32.27 3.71 -10.74
N PRO A 69 32.65 3.71 -12.04
CA PRO A 69 31.89 4.42 -13.06
C PRO A 69 30.46 3.88 -13.23
N THR A 70 30.27 2.57 -13.09
CA THR A 70 28.94 1.96 -13.16
C THR A 70 28.07 2.41 -11.99
N LEU A 71 28.62 2.44 -10.78
CA LEU A 71 27.93 2.95 -9.58
C LEU A 71 27.61 4.45 -9.72
N GLN A 72 28.53 5.25 -10.24
CA GLN A 72 28.28 6.67 -10.51
C GLN A 72 27.13 6.87 -11.50
N THR A 73 27.12 6.11 -12.59
CA THR A 73 26.02 6.15 -13.57
C THR A 73 24.68 5.72 -12.94
N GLN A 74 24.70 4.74 -12.04
CA GLN A 74 23.50 4.32 -11.31
C GLN A 74 23.01 5.40 -10.34
N VAL A 75 23.93 6.11 -9.66
CA VAL A 75 23.59 7.24 -8.79
C VAL A 75 22.99 8.38 -9.61
N GLU A 76 23.61 8.78 -10.71
CA GLU A 76 23.08 9.82 -11.61
C GLU A 76 21.68 9.45 -12.16
N TRP A 77 21.46 8.19 -12.50
CA TRP A 77 20.16 7.70 -12.94
C TRP A 77 19.11 7.78 -11.82
N LEU A 78 19.47 7.43 -10.60
CA LEU A 78 18.58 7.55 -9.44
C LEU A 78 18.27 9.02 -9.11
N GLU A 79 19.26 9.91 -9.18
CA GLU A 79 19.05 11.35 -9.00
C GLU A 79 18.05 11.88 -10.03
N SER A 80 18.25 11.56 -11.32
CA SER A 80 17.31 11.96 -12.38
C SER A 80 15.91 11.36 -12.18
N ALA A 81 15.81 10.12 -11.70
CA ALA A 81 14.52 9.50 -11.38
C ALA A 81 13.83 10.21 -10.21
N MET A 82 14.56 10.58 -9.15
CA MET A 82 14.01 11.36 -8.03
C MET A 82 13.52 12.73 -8.47
N GLU A 83 14.27 13.44 -9.31
CA GLU A 83 13.84 14.72 -9.88
C GLU A 83 12.53 14.57 -10.68
N GLY A 84 12.42 13.49 -11.46
CA GLY A 84 11.19 13.16 -12.19
C GLY A 84 10.00 12.89 -11.26
N VAL A 85 10.21 12.15 -10.17
CA VAL A 85 9.17 11.89 -9.16
C VAL A 85 8.78 13.19 -8.45
N GLN A 86 9.74 14.04 -8.11
CA GLN A 86 9.48 15.32 -7.45
C GLN A 86 8.67 16.28 -8.36
N ALA A 87 8.98 16.31 -9.66
CA ALA A 87 8.20 17.06 -10.63
C ALA A 87 6.75 16.54 -10.72
N GLN A 88 6.56 15.22 -10.79
CA GLN A 88 5.22 14.61 -10.79
C GLN A 88 4.46 14.88 -9.49
N HIS A 89 5.13 14.86 -8.35
CA HIS A 89 4.53 15.21 -7.06
C HIS A 89 4.03 16.65 -7.06
N THR A 90 4.86 17.59 -7.52
CA THR A 90 4.49 19.01 -7.60
C THR A 90 3.29 19.21 -8.53
N GLU A 91 3.26 18.55 -9.69
CA GLU A 91 2.12 18.58 -10.62
C GLU A 91 0.84 18.00 -9.98
N LEU A 92 0.97 16.93 -9.19
CA LEU A 92 -0.16 16.32 -8.49
C LEU A 92 -0.68 17.24 -7.38
N GLU A 93 0.20 17.89 -6.62
CA GLU A 93 -0.16 18.88 -5.60
C GLU A 93 -0.92 20.06 -6.21
N GLU A 94 -0.44 20.60 -7.35
CA GLU A 94 -1.14 21.65 -8.08
C GLU A 94 -2.54 21.21 -8.52
N LYS A 95 -2.69 19.98 -9.05
CA LYS A 95 -3.99 19.41 -9.42
C LYS A 95 -4.92 19.22 -8.23
N VAL A 96 -4.40 18.76 -7.09
CA VAL A 96 -5.18 18.60 -5.86
C VAL A 96 -5.66 19.96 -5.37
N GLN A 97 -4.80 20.98 -5.40
CA GLN A 97 -5.15 22.34 -5.02
C GLN A 97 -6.22 22.94 -5.94
N GLU A 98 -6.09 22.76 -7.27
CA GLU A 98 -7.11 23.20 -8.23
C GLU A 98 -8.47 22.51 -7.98
N LYS A 99 -8.45 21.21 -7.68
CA LYS A 99 -9.67 20.45 -7.36
C LYS A 99 -10.29 20.88 -6.03
N LEU A 100 -9.47 21.23 -5.05
CA LEU A 100 -9.93 21.77 -3.77
C LEU A 100 -10.63 23.11 -3.98
N GLU A 101 -10.05 24.02 -4.76
CA GLU A 101 -10.65 25.31 -5.11
C GLU A 101 -11.99 25.13 -5.84
N GLN A 102 -12.05 24.22 -6.82
CA GLN A 102 -13.30 23.87 -7.51
C GLN A 102 -14.36 23.31 -6.55
N SER A 103 -13.96 22.53 -5.54
CA SER A 103 -14.90 21.98 -4.55
C SER A 103 -15.47 23.07 -3.64
N VAL A 104 -14.65 24.04 -3.24
CA VAL A 104 -15.08 25.19 -2.42
C VAL A 104 -16.07 26.06 -3.19
N ASP A 105 -15.82 26.30 -4.49
CA ASP A 105 -16.74 27.03 -5.36
C ASP A 105 -18.07 26.27 -5.54
N ALA A 106 -18.00 24.95 -5.71
CA ALA A 106 -19.19 24.11 -5.81
C ALA A 106 -20.04 24.13 -4.52
N GLU A 107 -19.41 24.05 -3.35
CA GLU A 107 -20.09 24.20 -2.06
C GLU A 107 -20.74 25.57 -1.91
N ALA A 108 -20.07 26.64 -2.36
CA ALA A 108 -20.63 27.99 -2.34
C ALA A 108 -21.86 28.09 -3.25
N GLN A 109 -21.82 27.47 -4.44
CA GLN A 109 -22.95 27.42 -5.37
C GLN A 109 -24.12 26.58 -4.83
N GLU A 110 -23.83 25.48 -4.14
CA GLU A 110 -24.86 24.67 -3.48
C GLU A 110 -25.61 25.49 -2.41
N ARG A 111 -24.88 26.28 -1.59
CA ARG A 111 -25.50 27.17 -0.59
C ARG A 111 -26.46 28.18 -1.22
N VAL A 112 -26.09 28.75 -2.36
CA VAL A 112 -26.95 29.69 -3.09
C VAL A 112 -28.20 28.98 -3.62
N THR A 113 -28.03 27.77 -4.17
CA THR A 113 -29.14 26.95 -4.69
C THR A 113 -30.11 26.55 -3.59
N GLN A 114 -29.61 26.14 -2.42
CA GLN A 114 -30.44 25.81 -1.25
C GLN A 114 -31.25 27.02 -0.76
N ARG A 115 -30.68 28.23 -0.77
CA ARG A 115 -31.41 29.47 -0.44
C ARG A 115 -32.56 29.72 -1.41
N TYR A 116 -32.32 29.58 -2.72
CA TYR A 116 -33.38 29.72 -3.71
C TYR A 116 -34.46 28.66 -3.55
N HIS A 117 -34.09 27.41 -3.26
CA HIS A 117 -35.06 26.35 -3.03
C HIS A 117 -35.96 26.66 -1.83
N ALA A 118 -35.40 27.10 -0.71
CA ALA A 118 -36.17 27.51 0.46
C ALA A 118 -37.10 28.70 0.16
N GLN A 119 -36.67 29.67 -0.67
CA GLN A 119 -37.51 30.78 -1.09
C GLN A 119 -38.65 30.33 -2.01
N ILE A 120 -38.39 29.42 -2.95
CA ILE A 120 -39.40 28.84 -3.83
C ILE A 120 -40.42 28.05 -3.02
N GLU A 121 -39.97 27.21 -2.08
CA GLU A 121 -40.85 26.43 -1.22
C GLU A 121 -41.74 27.34 -0.35
N ALA A 122 -41.18 28.40 0.24
CA ALA A 122 -41.95 29.39 0.98
C ALA A 122 -42.97 30.13 0.10
N ALA A 123 -42.61 30.44 -1.15
CA ALA A 123 -43.53 31.05 -2.11
C ALA A 123 -44.66 30.09 -2.52
N HIS A 124 -44.35 28.81 -2.72
CA HIS A 124 -45.35 27.77 -2.99
C HIS A 124 -46.30 27.58 -1.80
N GLN A 125 -45.80 27.54 -0.57
CA GLN A 125 -46.66 27.46 0.62
C GLN A 125 -47.62 28.65 0.70
N ARG A 126 -47.13 29.88 0.47
CA ARG A 126 -48.01 31.07 0.42
C ARG A 126 -49.03 31.00 -0.69
N LEU A 127 -48.64 30.54 -1.88
CA LEU A 127 -49.56 30.36 -3.00
C LEU A 127 -50.67 29.36 -2.63
N THR A 128 -50.32 28.23 -2.02
CA THR A 128 -51.31 27.24 -1.57
C THR A 128 -52.24 27.78 -0.49
N GLU A 129 -51.73 28.58 0.45
CA GLU A 129 -52.55 29.24 1.47
C GLU A 129 -53.53 30.25 0.84
N GLU A 130 -53.09 31.01 -0.16
CA GLU A 130 -53.94 31.95 -0.91
C GLU A 130 -54.99 31.21 -1.75
N GLU A 131 -54.62 30.09 -2.40
CA GLU A 131 -55.56 29.23 -3.12
C GLU A 131 -56.65 28.67 -2.18
N ASP A 132 -56.27 28.16 -1.02
CA ASP A 132 -57.20 27.67 0.00
C ASP A 132 -58.13 28.78 0.51
N ALA A 133 -57.59 29.99 0.72
CA ALA A 133 -58.37 31.16 1.12
C ALA A 133 -59.37 31.57 0.04
N LEU A 134 -58.98 31.53 -1.24
CA LEU A 134 -59.87 31.82 -2.38
C LEU A 134 -60.98 30.77 -2.49
N VAL A 135 -60.67 29.49 -2.30
CA VAL A 135 -61.68 28.40 -2.29
C VAL A 135 -62.66 28.58 -1.13
N ALA A 136 -62.17 28.92 0.06
CA ALA A 136 -63.02 29.21 1.22
C ALA A 136 -63.96 30.41 0.96
N LEU A 137 -63.43 31.49 0.37
CA LEU A 137 -64.20 32.68 0.04
C LEU A 137 -65.23 32.41 -1.06
N ALA A 138 -64.87 31.62 -2.08
CA ALA A 138 -65.81 31.19 -3.12
C ALA A 138 -66.98 30.37 -2.53
N ASN A 139 -66.69 29.46 -1.59
CA ASN A 139 -67.72 28.70 -0.87
C ASN A 139 -68.61 29.62 -0.01
N GLU A 140 -68.04 30.62 0.66
CA GLU A 140 -68.81 31.59 1.45
C GLU A 140 -69.73 32.44 0.55
N ILE A 141 -69.23 32.91 -0.60
CA ILE A 141 -70.02 33.63 -1.59
C ILE A 141 -71.17 32.75 -2.10
N ALA A 142 -70.91 31.49 -2.45
CA ALA A 142 -71.93 30.56 -2.90
C ALA A 142 -73.02 30.32 -1.84
N LEU A 143 -72.62 30.19 -0.57
CA LEU A 143 -73.56 30.07 0.56
C LEU A 143 -74.39 31.35 0.75
N LYS A 144 -73.78 32.54 0.68
CA LYS A 144 -74.49 33.82 0.78
C LYS A 144 -75.43 34.06 -0.39
N GLN A 145 -75.04 33.72 -1.61
CA GLN A 145 -75.90 33.76 -2.79
C GLN A 145 -77.11 32.85 -2.61
N ARG A 146 -76.91 31.63 -2.10
CA ARG A 146 -78.00 30.70 -1.81
C ARG A 146 -78.97 31.23 -0.73
N ALA A 147 -78.45 31.86 0.32
CA ALA A 147 -79.26 32.48 1.36
C ALA A 147 -80.08 33.67 0.84
N LEU A 148 -79.48 34.53 0.00
CA LEU A 148 -80.18 35.64 -0.65
C LEU A 148 -81.30 35.17 -1.58
N MET A 149 -81.14 34.02 -2.26
CA MET A 149 -82.23 33.45 -3.05
C MET A 149 -83.39 32.88 -2.20
N LEU A 150 -83.13 32.50 -0.94
CA LEU A 150 -84.14 32.00 0.00
C LEU A 150 -84.94 33.11 0.71
N ASP A 151 -84.40 34.34 0.78
CA ASP A 151 -85.08 35.52 1.36
C ASP A 151 -85.87 36.35 0.34
N THR A 152 -85.90 35.93 -0.93
CA THR A 152 -86.76 36.52 -1.97
C THR A 152 -88.16 35.91 -1.95
N ASP A 153 -89.18 36.76 -1.74
CA ASP A 153 -90.62 36.45 -1.80
C ASP A 153 -90.98 35.63 -3.08
N PRO A 154 -91.84 34.61 -3.01
CA PRO A 154 -91.92 33.54 -4.01
C PRO A 154 -92.75 33.89 -5.26
N ASN A 155 -92.76 35.15 -5.72
CA ASN A 155 -93.71 35.57 -6.76
C ASN A 155 -93.15 36.21 -8.03
N ASP A 156 -91.83 36.20 -8.24
CA ASP A 156 -91.26 36.52 -9.55
C ASP A 156 -89.97 35.72 -9.80
N LEU A 157 -90.09 34.53 -10.38
CA LEU A 157 -89.07 33.87 -11.23
C LEU A 157 -89.59 32.50 -11.71
N VAL A 158 -90.65 32.55 -12.52
CA VAL A 158 -90.92 31.48 -13.49
C VAL A 158 -90.21 31.88 -14.79
N GLN A 159 -89.41 30.95 -15.34
CA GLN A 159 -88.59 31.04 -16.57
C GLN A 159 -87.10 31.35 -16.37
N SER A 160 -86.37 30.40 -15.81
CA SER A 160 -85.02 30.02 -16.29
C SER A 160 -84.58 28.70 -15.68
N SER A 161 -85.24 27.62 -16.11
CA SER A 161 -84.81 26.24 -15.85
C SER A 161 -84.65 25.55 -17.19
N GLN A 162 -83.54 25.80 -17.87
CA GLN A 162 -82.99 24.95 -18.92
C GLN A 162 -81.54 25.39 -19.19
N GLN A 163 -80.62 24.42 -19.13
CA GLN A 163 -79.16 24.52 -19.31
C GLN A 163 -78.33 24.96 -18.09
N THR A 164 -78.25 24.07 -17.10
CA THR A 164 -77.07 23.96 -16.22
C THR A 164 -75.99 23.15 -16.95
N GLU A 165 -75.22 23.80 -17.82
CA GLU A 165 -73.78 23.49 -17.92
C GLU A 165 -73.09 24.49 -16.98
N ASP A 166 -72.38 23.95 -15.99
CA ASP A 166 -71.86 24.70 -14.87
C ASP A 166 -70.83 25.76 -15.36
N PRO A 167 -71.13 27.08 -15.29
CA PRO A 167 -70.15 28.11 -15.67
C PRO A 167 -68.93 28.09 -14.75
N THR A 168 -69.06 27.47 -13.57
CA THR A 168 -67.95 27.21 -12.65
C THR A 168 -67.02 26.11 -13.17
N GLN A 169 -67.54 25.06 -13.80
CA GLN A 169 -66.72 23.98 -14.36
C GLN A 169 -65.91 24.46 -15.57
N GLN A 170 -66.50 25.32 -16.41
CA GLN A 170 -65.81 25.92 -17.54
C GLN A 170 -64.73 26.92 -17.10
N ALA A 171 -64.95 27.66 -16.01
CA ALA A 171 -63.95 28.52 -15.39
C ALA A 171 -62.81 27.71 -14.75
N VAL A 172 -63.11 26.60 -14.08
CA VAL A 172 -62.13 25.68 -13.49
C VAL A 172 -61.27 25.02 -14.58
N ASP A 173 -61.87 24.59 -15.69
CA ASP A 173 -61.13 24.01 -16.80
C ASP A 173 -60.27 25.04 -17.55
N SER A 174 -60.71 26.31 -17.61
CA SER A 174 -59.90 27.41 -18.12
C SER A 174 -58.71 27.73 -17.22
N LEU A 175 -58.90 27.76 -15.90
CA LEU A 175 -57.83 27.96 -14.93
C LEU A 175 -56.83 26.80 -14.92
N LYS A 176 -57.30 25.55 -15.00
CA LYS A 176 -56.42 24.37 -15.15
C LYS A 176 -55.58 24.41 -16.41
N LYS A 177 -56.13 24.93 -17.52
CA LYS A 177 -55.36 25.15 -18.76
C LYS A 177 -54.31 26.25 -18.62
N GLN A 178 -54.61 27.33 -17.89
CA GLN A 178 -53.67 28.42 -17.65
C GLN A 178 -52.52 27.98 -16.72
N LEU A 179 -52.82 27.23 -15.66
CA LEU A 179 -51.83 26.65 -14.75
C LEU A 179 -50.87 25.71 -15.49
N LYS A 180 -51.41 24.83 -16.34
CA LYS A 180 -50.59 23.92 -17.13
C LYS A 180 -49.71 24.63 -18.18
N ALA A 181 -50.13 25.80 -18.67
CA ALA A 181 -49.33 26.61 -19.58
C ALA A 181 -48.17 27.30 -18.83
N LEU A 182 -48.42 27.79 -17.61
CA LEU A 182 -47.40 28.39 -16.75
C LEU A 182 -46.34 27.37 -16.29
N ASP A 183 -46.74 26.15 -15.92
CA ASP A 183 -45.78 25.08 -15.60
C ASP A 183 -44.85 24.80 -16.78
N THR A 184 -45.38 24.74 -18.00
CA THR A 184 -44.55 24.55 -19.20
C THR A 184 -43.68 25.76 -19.56
N GLU A 185 -44.03 26.97 -19.10
CA GLU A 185 -43.20 28.17 -19.26
C GLU A 185 -42.06 28.20 -18.24
N ILE A 186 -42.30 27.73 -17.01
CA ILE A 186 -41.30 27.62 -15.93
C ILE A 186 -40.27 26.53 -16.28
N ASP A 187 -40.71 25.36 -16.76
CA ASP A 187 -39.83 24.28 -17.20
C ASP A 187 -38.94 24.71 -18.39
N ASN A 188 -39.46 25.56 -19.28
CA ASN A 188 -38.70 26.12 -20.39
C ASN A 188 -37.73 27.23 -19.94
N ALA A 189 -38.09 28.04 -18.93
CA ALA A 189 -37.24 29.10 -18.40
C ALA A 189 -36.04 28.55 -17.59
N GLN A 190 -36.19 27.37 -16.95
CA GLN A 190 -35.08 26.71 -16.24
C GLN A 190 -34.00 26.13 -17.16
N CYS A 191 -34.26 25.99 -18.47
CA CYS A 191 -33.26 25.52 -19.44
C CYS A 191 -32.34 26.63 -20.01
N GLN A 192 -32.49 27.91 -19.62
CA GLN A 192 -31.80 29.03 -20.30
C GLN A 192 -31.09 30.08 -19.41
N SER A 193 -30.81 29.83 -18.13
CA SER A 193 -30.07 30.83 -17.32
C SER A 193 -28.63 30.41 -17.01
N GLU A 194 -27.68 31.05 -17.73
CA GLU A 194 -26.28 31.22 -17.30
C GLU A 194 -26.22 32.08 -16.00
N PRO A 195 -25.22 31.89 -15.12
CA PRO A 195 -25.19 32.55 -13.84
C PRO A 195 -24.54 33.94 -13.92
N PRO A 196 -25.03 34.95 -13.18
CA PRO A 196 -24.28 36.16 -12.90
C PRO A 196 -23.53 36.08 -11.57
N THR A 197 -22.43 36.80 -11.55
CA THR A 197 -21.43 36.97 -10.50
C THR A 197 -21.92 37.73 -9.27
N ALA A 198 -21.42 37.27 -8.12
CA ALA A 198 -21.04 37.94 -6.86
C ALA A 198 -21.72 39.26 -6.42
N GLU A 199 -22.18 39.31 -5.17
CA GLU A 199 -21.53 40.05 -4.06
C GLU A 199 -22.37 39.96 -2.75
N HIS A 200 -21.70 40.21 -1.63
CA HIS A 200 -22.17 40.45 -0.25
C HIS A 200 -22.25 39.31 0.80
N ASP A 201 -21.19 39.30 1.62
CA ASP A 201 -21.15 39.62 3.07
C ASP A 201 -22.24 39.12 4.04
N GLY A 202 -21.74 38.46 5.09
CA GLY A 202 -22.18 38.68 6.48
C GLY A 202 -23.25 37.75 7.04
N LEU A 203 -22.82 36.68 7.74
CA LEU A 203 -22.85 36.59 9.21
C LEU A 203 -22.62 35.13 9.64
N VAL A 204 -21.72 34.99 10.61
CA VAL A 204 -21.34 33.74 11.31
C VAL A 204 -22.39 33.45 12.39
N GLU A 205 -22.91 32.21 12.47
CA GLU A 205 -23.23 31.48 13.72
C GLU A 205 -23.86 30.07 13.46
N PRO A 206 -23.91 29.12 14.43
CA PRO A 206 -23.10 27.90 14.31
C PRO A 206 -23.86 26.58 14.08
N TYR A 207 -23.14 25.68 13.40
CA TYR A 207 -22.97 24.23 13.57
C TYR A 207 -23.91 23.46 14.52
N SER A 208 -24.65 22.49 13.95
CA SER A 208 -24.96 21.22 14.65
C SER A 208 -25.50 20.08 13.76
N THR A 209 -25.81 20.30 12.48
CA THR A 209 -26.49 19.27 11.64
C THR A 209 -25.66 18.76 10.44
N SER A 210 -24.45 19.28 10.23
CA SER A 210 -23.62 19.00 9.04
C SER A 210 -22.72 17.76 9.15
N VAL A 211 -22.47 17.23 10.35
CA VAL A 211 -21.53 16.09 10.54
C VAL A 211 -22.16 14.75 10.12
N THR A 212 -23.47 14.56 10.27
CA THR A 212 -24.12 13.29 9.88
C THR A 212 -24.31 13.17 8.37
N ALA A 213 -24.61 14.25 7.67
CA ALA A 213 -24.74 14.25 6.21
C ALA A 213 -23.38 14.05 5.49
N THR A 214 -22.29 14.59 6.05
CA THR A 214 -20.94 14.36 5.53
C THR A 214 -20.44 12.95 5.85
N LEU A 215 -20.81 12.37 7.00
CA LEU A 215 -20.51 10.97 7.32
C LEU A 215 -21.23 10.01 6.35
N ASP A 216 -22.50 10.23 6.07
CA ASP A 216 -23.28 9.40 5.13
C ASP A 216 -22.76 9.51 3.69
N ALA A 217 -22.35 10.71 3.24
CA ALA A 217 -21.72 10.91 1.93
C ALA A 217 -20.35 10.23 1.82
N LEU A 218 -19.52 10.27 2.88
CA LEU A 218 -18.25 9.54 2.94
C LEU A 218 -18.49 8.01 2.95
N THR A 219 -19.56 7.54 3.61
CA THR A 219 -19.87 6.10 3.67
C THR A 219 -20.26 5.52 2.31
N VAL A 220 -20.86 6.35 1.42
CA VAL A 220 -21.23 5.96 0.05
C VAL A 220 -20.04 5.95 -0.90
N HIS A 221 -19.05 6.82 -0.71
CA HIS A 221 -17.88 6.90 -1.60
C HIS A 221 -16.70 6.01 -1.21
N VAL A 222 -16.59 5.58 0.06
CA VAL A 222 -15.52 4.65 0.50
C VAL A 222 -15.51 3.31 -0.27
N PRO A 223 -16.66 2.65 -0.55
CA PRO A 223 -16.68 1.44 -1.37
C PRO A 223 -16.22 1.67 -2.81
N GLU A 224 -16.55 2.82 -3.40
CA GLU A 224 -16.18 3.16 -4.77
C GLU A 224 -14.69 3.51 -4.89
N LEU A 225 -14.15 4.24 -3.91
CA LEU A 225 -12.72 4.52 -3.80
C LEU A 225 -11.91 3.24 -3.56
N LYS A 226 -12.41 2.33 -2.71
CA LYS A 226 -11.83 1.01 -2.50
C LYS A 226 -11.81 0.20 -3.79
N ASN A 227 -12.92 0.21 -4.54
CA ASN A 227 -13.03 -0.51 -5.80
C ASN A 227 -12.08 0.07 -6.86
N GLN A 228 -11.93 1.40 -6.94
CA GLN A 228 -10.93 2.04 -7.81
C GLN A 228 -9.49 1.71 -7.40
N MET A 229 -9.17 1.71 -6.10
CA MET A 229 -7.87 1.29 -5.60
C MET A 229 -7.57 -0.18 -5.95
N GLU A 230 -8.53 -1.08 -5.76
CA GLU A 230 -8.38 -2.52 -6.03
C GLU A 230 -8.30 -2.83 -7.53
N THR A 231 -9.01 -2.09 -8.39
CA THR A 231 -9.05 -2.36 -9.84
C THR A 231 -7.99 -1.63 -10.66
N GLN A 232 -7.57 -0.43 -10.27
CA GLN A 232 -6.65 0.39 -11.08
C GLN A 232 -5.25 0.50 -10.45
N LEU A 233 -5.17 0.74 -9.15
CA LEU A 233 -3.91 1.02 -8.46
C LEU A 233 -3.18 -0.25 -8.02
N TRP A 234 -3.92 -1.23 -7.50
CA TRP A 234 -3.36 -2.47 -6.99
C TRP A 234 -2.58 -3.29 -8.04
N PRO A 235 -3.09 -3.50 -9.28
CA PRO A 235 -2.34 -4.21 -10.31
C PRO A 235 -1.04 -3.48 -10.70
N TYR A 236 -1.08 -2.14 -10.72
CA TYR A 236 0.09 -1.32 -11.02
C TYR A 236 1.14 -1.40 -9.91
N MET A 237 0.74 -1.34 -8.64
CA MET A 237 1.64 -1.54 -7.51
C MET A 237 2.24 -2.94 -7.48
N GLN A 238 1.45 -3.97 -7.79
CA GLN A 238 1.94 -5.34 -7.93
C GLN A 238 2.98 -5.46 -9.05
N GLU A 239 2.77 -4.79 -10.18
CA GLU A 239 3.72 -4.80 -11.30
C GLU A 239 5.03 -4.07 -10.95
N ILE A 240 4.97 -2.94 -10.24
CA ILE A 240 6.16 -2.25 -9.72
C ILE A 240 6.93 -3.16 -8.74
N GLN A 241 6.24 -3.80 -7.81
CA GLN A 241 6.86 -4.73 -6.86
C GLN A 241 7.49 -5.92 -7.58
N ARG A 242 6.83 -6.45 -8.61
CA ARG A 242 7.35 -7.54 -9.45
C ARG A 242 8.64 -7.13 -10.16
N GLN A 243 8.66 -5.95 -10.78
CA GLN A 243 9.85 -5.43 -11.45
C GLN A 243 10.99 -5.12 -10.47
N GLY A 244 10.67 -4.59 -9.29
CA GLY A 244 11.63 -4.39 -8.20
C GLY A 244 12.28 -5.70 -7.75
N LEU A 245 11.46 -6.74 -7.58
CA LEU A 245 11.93 -8.07 -7.23
C LEU A 245 12.79 -8.69 -8.34
N GLU A 246 12.40 -8.57 -9.61
CA GLU A 246 13.22 -9.07 -10.74
C GLU A 246 14.60 -8.43 -10.79
N ARG A 247 14.69 -7.12 -10.53
CA ARG A 247 15.99 -6.41 -10.46
C ARG A 247 16.81 -6.88 -9.27
N LEU A 248 16.18 -7.07 -8.11
CA LEU A 248 16.83 -7.57 -6.90
C LEU A 248 17.35 -9.01 -7.10
N THR A 249 16.56 -9.88 -7.72
CA THR A 249 16.96 -11.23 -8.13
C THR A 249 18.15 -11.18 -9.09
N GLY A 250 18.14 -10.25 -10.06
CA GLY A 250 19.27 -10.00 -10.95
C GLY A 250 20.55 -9.61 -10.19
N LEU A 251 20.44 -8.74 -9.19
CA LEU A 251 21.56 -8.36 -8.32
C LEU A 251 22.06 -9.53 -7.47
N PHE A 252 21.16 -10.31 -6.88
CA PHE A 252 21.54 -11.50 -6.11
C PHE A 252 22.26 -12.54 -6.95
N LYS A 253 21.86 -12.71 -8.20
CA LYS A 253 22.54 -13.61 -9.14
C LYS A 253 23.98 -13.21 -9.41
N VAL A 254 24.27 -11.90 -9.40
CA VAL A 254 25.62 -11.36 -9.61
C VAL A 254 26.44 -11.40 -8.32
N CYS A 255 25.87 -10.95 -7.20
CA CYS A 255 26.59 -10.78 -5.94
C CYS A 255 26.67 -12.07 -5.11
N PHE A 256 25.67 -12.94 -5.19
CA PHE A 256 25.51 -14.11 -4.33
C PHE A 256 24.96 -15.32 -5.11
N PRO A 257 25.63 -15.78 -6.19
CA PRO A 257 25.08 -16.78 -7.11
C PRO A 257 24.70 -18.11 -6.46
N THR A 258 25.35 -18.49 -5.35
CA THR A 258 25.06 -19.72 -4.59
C THR A 258 23.88 -19.58 -3.61
N LEU A 259 23.58 -18.35 -3.17
CA LEU A 259 22.51 -18.05 -2.21
C LEU A 259 21.26 -17.50 -2.89
N GLU A 260 21.38 -16.99 -4.12
CA GLU A 260 20.29 -16.44 -4.94
C GLU A 260 19.00 -17.26 -4.87
N PRO A 261 18.99 -18.58 -5.16
CA PRO A 261 17.73 -19.34 -5.18
C PRO A 261 17.03 -19.35 -3.81
N PHE A 262 17.79 -19.33 -2.72
CA PHE A 262 17.24 -19.29 -1.36
C PHE A 262 16.72 -17.89 -1.01
N MET A 263 17.47 -16.84 -1.34
CA MET A 263 17.08 -15.45 -1.05
C MET A 263 15.84 -15.05 -1.86
N THR A 264 15.79 -15.43 -3.13
CA THR A 264 14.66 -15.19 -4.03
C THR A 264 13.40 -15.93 -3.53
N ASP A 265 13.51 -17.20 -3.11
CA ASP A 265 12.38 -17.96 -2.57
C ASP A 265 11.87 -17.42 -1.23
N ILE A 266 12.79 -16.99 -0.33
CA ILE A 266 12.43 -16.34 0.94
C ILE A 266 11.64 -15.06 0.66
N LEU A 267 12.12 -14.18 -0.22
CA LEU A 267 11.44 -12.92 -0.53
C LEU A 267 10.10 -13.12 -1.23
N HIS A 268 10.01 -14.07 -2.18
CA HIS A 268 8.74 -14.42 -2.81
C HIS A 268 7.72 -14.91 -1.77
N THR A 269 8.16 -15.78 -0.85
CA THR A 269 7.28 -16.33 0.18
C THR A 269 6.84 -15.25 1.17
N LEU A 270 7.74 -14.33 1.55
CA LEU A 270 7.39 -13.19 2.38
C LEU A 270 6.44 -12.21 1.68
N LEU A 271 6.62 -11.91 0.40
CA LEU A 271 5.71 -11.02 -0.34
C LEU A 271 4.33 -11.64 -0.58
N ALA A 272 4.24 -12.97 -0.63
CA ALA A 272 2.98 -13.69 -0.79
C ALA A 272 2.18 -13.86 0.51
N THR A 273 2.78 -13.60 1.68
CA THR A 273 2.10 -13.73 2.98
C THR A 273 1.45 -12.41 3.38
N GLU A 274 0.18 -12.45 3.81
CA GLU A 274 -0.62 -11.25 4.12
C GLU A 274 0.02 -10.36 5.21
N GLY A 275 0.82 -10.93 6.11
CA GLY A 275 1.56 -10.20 7.14
C GLY A 275 3.01 -9.86 6.79
N LYS A 276 3.53 -10.31 5.63
CA LYS A 276 4.95 -10.26 5.28
C LYS A 276 5.85 -10.93 6.33
N GLU A 277 5.32 -11.98 6.95
CA GLU A 277 5.98 -12.76 8.00
C GLU A 277 6.13 -14.22 7.56
N LEU A 278 7.27 -14.80 7.89
CA LEU A 278 7.58 -16.17 7.55
C LEU A 278 8.23 -16.86 8.76
N VAL A 279 7.61 -17.94 9.21
CA VAL A 279 8.16 -18.77 10.28
C VAL A 279 9.40 -19.51 9.75
N VAL A 280 10.55 -19.35 10.39
CA VAL A 280 11.80 -19.98 9.92
C VAL A 280 11.71 -21.50 9.97
N LYS A 281 10.86 -22.05 10.83
CA LYS A 281 10.58 -23.48 10.93
C LYS A 281 9.90 -24.05 9.67
N THR A 282 8.92 -23.34 9.09
CA THR A 282 8.27 -23.78 7.84
C THR A 282 9.21 -23.70 6.63
N LEU A 283 10.14 -22.73 6.63
CA LEU A 283 11.26 -22.72 5.69
C LEU A 283 12.19 -23.92 5.89
N ALA A 284 12.65 -24.16 7.12
CA ALA A 284 13.56 -25.26 7.44
C ALA A 284 12.97 -26.64 7.11
N GLU A 285 11.64 -26.78 7.16
CA GLU A 285 10.88 -27.95 6.73
C GLU A 285 10.88 -28.12 5.20
N ARG A 286 10.75 -27.04 4.42
CA ARG A 286 10.87 -27.06 2.94
C ARG A 286 12.27 -27.46 2.47
N TYR A 287 13.32 -27.11 3.22
CA TYR A 287 14.73 -27.36 2.87
C TYR A 287 15.33 -28.58 3.60
N THR A 288 14.53 -29.61 3.89
CA THR A 288 14.86 -30.72 4.81
C THR A 288 15.96 -31.70 4.38
N LYS A 289 16.64 -31.51 3.25
CA LYS A 289 17.72 -32.43 2.79
C LYS A 289 18.77 -31.64 2.01
N PRO A 290 20.10 -31.74 2.22
CA PRO A 290 20.96 -32.26 3.29
C PRO A 290 21.46 -31.12 4.24
N HIS A 291 22.40 -31.41 5.15
CA HIS A 291 22.98 -30.43 6.10
C HIS A 291 23.48 -29.13 5.43
N ASP A 292 23.98 -29.25 4.19
CA ASP A 292 24.51 -28.14 3.40
C ASP A 292 23.42 -27.13 2.99
N GLN A 293 22.19 -27.59 2.68
CA GLN A 293 21.09 -26.69 2.32
C GLN A 293 20.58 -25.88 3.51
N ARG A 294 20.63 -26.44 4.72
CA ARG A 294 20.28 -25.68 5.94
C ARG A 294 21.31 -24.59 6.25
N GLN A 295 22.59 -24.86 6.01
CA GLN A 295 23.64 -23.86 6.15
C GLN A 295 23.47 -22.74 5.12
N LEU A 296 23.23 -23.08 3.85
CA LEU A 296 22.97 -22.10 2.80
C LEU A 296 21.72 -21.26 3.07
N LEU A 297 20.64 -21.88 3.57
CA LEU A 297 19.42 -21.17 3.97
C LEU A 297 19.70 -20.20 5.14
N THR A 298 20.45 -20.64 6.15
CA THR A 298 20.81 -19.79 7.30
C THR A 298 21.70 -18.63 6.85
N GLN A 299 22.62 -18.89 5.92
CA GLN A 299 23.49 -17.87 5.35
C GLN A 299 22.69 -16.88 4.49
N ALA A 300 21.74 -17.35 3.69
CA ALA A 300 20.83 -16.50 2.92
C ALA A 300 19.99 -15.59 3.83
N ILE A 301 19.43 -16.13 4.92
CA ILE A 301 18.69 -15.35 5.94
C ILE A 301 19.60 -14.28 6.56
N THR A 302 20.82 -14.67 6.95
CA THR A 302 21.79 -13.74 7.57
C THR A 302 22.18 -12.63 6.59
N THR A 303 22.40 -12.98 5.32
CA THR A 303 22.71 -12.02 4.26
C THR A 303 21.54 -11.06 4.05
N LEU A 304 20.30 -11.54 3.93
CA LEU A 304 19.11 -10.68 3.83
C LEU A 304 18.97 -9.73 5.02
N CYS A 305 19.26 -10.20 6.23
CA CYS A 305 19.26 -9.34 7.43
C CYS A 305 20.38 -8.30 7.39
N SER A 306 21.58 -8.67 6.95
CA SER A 306 22.72 -7.76 6.83
C SER A 306 22.52 -6.68 5.76
N LEU A 307 21.74 -6.99 4.72
CA LEU A 307 21.34 -6.06 3.67
C LEU A 307 20.16 -5.17 4.10
N GLY A 308 19.63 -5.36 5.31
CA GLY A 308 18.49 -4.60 5.82
C GLY A 308 17.14 -4.97 5.18
N LEU A 309 17.08 -6.02 4.37
CA LEU A 309 15.86 -6.42 3.63
C LEU A 309 14.88 -7.24 4.48
N ALA A 310 15.40 -7.89 5.53
CA ALA A 310 14.62 -8.70 6.46
C ALA A 310 15.10 -8.48 7.89
N GLU A 311 14.24 -8.73 8.86
CA GLU A 311 14.56 -8.77 10.27
C GLU A 311 14.13 -10.11 10.87
N THR A 312 14.87 -10.56 11.88
CA THR A 312 14.51 -11.75 12.65
C THR A 312 13.90 -11.31 13.98
N ALA A 313 12.66 -11.75 14.24
CA ALA A 313 11.98 -11.55 15.50
C ALA A 313 11.80 -12.91 16.19
N VAL A 314 11.98 -12.95 17.51
CA VAL A 314 11.68 -14.14 18.31
C VAL A 314 10.34 -13.91 18.98
N GLU A 315 9.30 -14.64 18.55
CA GLU A 315 8.02 -14.61 19.24
C GLU A 315 7.93 -15.73 20.27
N VAL A 316 7.70 -15.33 21.52
CA VAL A 316 7.36 -16.23 22.61
C VAL A 316 5.84 -16.27 22.69
N ASN A 317 5.23 -17.20 21.96
CA ASN A 317 3.78 -17.40 22.01
C ASN A 317 3.38 -17.99 23.38
N PRO A 318 2.56 -17.32 24.20
CA PRO A 318 2.27 -17.75 25.58
C PRO A 318 1.33 -18.96 25.70
N GLY A 319 1.09 -19.71 24.61
CA GLY A 319 0.08 -20.78 24.57
C GLY A 319 0.52 -22.10 23.91
N THR A 320 1.73 -22.21 23.37
CA THR A 320 2.24 -23.44 22.76
C THR A 320 3.45 -23.98 23.53
N PRO A 321 3.55 -25.30 23.76
CA PRO A 321 4.67 -25.91 24.51
C PRO A 321 5.97 -26.00 23.70
N THR A 322 6.10 -25.19 22.65
CA THR A 322 7.26 -25.16 21.76
C THR A 322 8.04 -23.88 21.99
N ASN A 323 9.29 -24.05 22.42
CA ASN A 323 10.36 -23.06 22.49
C ASN A 323 10.20 -21.98 21.40
N GLY A 324 10.24 -20.70 21.81
CA GLY A 324 10.00 -19.51 20.98
C GLY A 324 10.37 -19.69 19.50
N GLU A 325 9.38 -19.48 18.63
CA GLU A 325 9.56 -19.66 17.20
C GLU A 325 10.22 -18.41 16.61
N LEU A 326 11.22 -18.62 15.76
CA LEU A 326 11.95 -17.55 15.10
C LEU A 326 11.18 -17.16 13.83
N LEU A 327 10.72 -15.92 13.79
CA LEU A 327 10.01 -15.32 12.67
C LEU A 327 10.98 -14.47 11.86
N LEU A 328 10.84 -14.53 10.55
CA LEU A 328 11.46 -13.63 9.62
C LEU A 328 10.40 -12.64 9.13
N ARG A 329 10.63 -11.34 9.28
CA ARG A 329 9.76 -10.27 8.76
C ARG A 329 10.50 -9.49 7.68
N ILE A 330 9.79 -9.04 6.64
CA ILE A 330 10.39 -8.04 5.74
C ILE A 330 10.48 -6.72 6.49
N ARG A 331 11.67 -6.11 6.48
CA ARG A 331 11.80 -4.73 6.88
C ARG A 331 11.45 -3.86 5.68
N LEU A 332 10.22 -3.36 5.64
CA LEU A 332 9.88 -2.23 4.80
C LEU A 332 10.19 -1.01 5.64
N GLU A 333 11.31 -0.35 5.37
CA GLU A 333 11.48 1.04 5.77
C GLU A 333 10.39 1.84 5.05
N THR A 334 9.22 1.91 5.67
CA THR A 334 8.38 3.08 5.51
C THR A 334 9.02 4.14 6.41
N ASP A 335 9.72 5.09 5.80
CA ASP A 335 10.11 6.34 6.44
C ASP A 335 8.86 6.99 7.04
N GLN A 336 8.58 6.68 8.30
CA GLN A 336 7.65 7.40 9.17
C GLN A 336 8.21 7.36 10.58
N ASP A 337 9.10 8.30 10.85
CA ASP A 337 9.11 9.08 12.09
C ASP A 337 9.14 10.57 11.73
#